data_AF-A0A424NI26-F1
#
_entry.id   AF-A0A424NI26-F1
#
_cell.length_a   1.000
_cell.length_b   1.000
_cell.length_c   1.000
_cell.angle_alpha   90.00
_cell.angle_beta   90.00
_cell.angle_gamma   90.00
#
_symmetry.space_group_name_H-M   'P 1'
#
loop_
_entity.id
_entity.type
_entity.pdbx_description
1 polymer ?
#
loop_
_entity_poly.entity_id
_entity_poly.type
_entity_poly.pdbx_seq_one_letter_code
_entity_poly.pdbx_strand_id
1 'polypeptide(L)'
;MTTDQAWIETAFDCAAVDNLNFNVDVYQTFYRAEPSVASLMAHIDELVQNKMLSEVIRLLLNPNIESEEAGYLNFEVKTHIQGYGVSPLMFLSFNRAVYEVLQSSAARVWEDDLAVAVTRRFAVLSDALTEALT
;
A
#
# COMPACT_ATOMS: atom_id res chain seq x y z
N MET A 1 -13.91 -6.91 -16.24
CA MET A 1 -13.53 -6.07 -15.09
C MET A 1 -14.62 -6.22 -14.04
N THR A 2 -14.27 -6.61 -12.82
CA THR A 2 -15.25 -6.67 -11.71
C THR A 2 -15.61 -5.25 -11.28
N THR A 3 -16.75 -5.07 -10.64
CA THR A 3 -17.16 -3.77 -10.06
C THR A 3 -16.11 -3.26 -9.08
N ASP A 4 -15.55 -4.14 -8.24
CA ASP A 4 -14.51 -3.77 -7.27
C ASP A 4 -13.26 -3.22 -7.98
N GLN A 5 -12.79 -3.85 -9.07
CA GLN A 5 -11.61 -3.38 -9.80
C GLN A 5 -11.81 -1.96 -10.35
N ALA A 6 -12.98 -1.68 -10.93
CA ALA A 6 -13.30 -0.36 -11.46
C ALA A 6 -13.27 0.73 -10.36
N TRP A 7 -13.71 0.37 -9.15
CA TRP A 7 -13.68 1.28 -8.00
C TRP A 7 -12.26 1.56 -7.51
N ILE A 8 -11.39 0.54 -7.48
CA ILE A 8 -9.98 0.75 -7.11
C ILE A 8 -9.30 1.68 -8.11
N GLU A 9 -9.48 1.44 -9.40
CA GLU A 9 -8.93 2.30 -10.47
C GLU A 9 -9.43 3.72 -10.34
N THR A 10 -10.75 3.90 -10.15
CA THR A 10 -11.36 5.23 -9.94
C THR A 10 -10.78 5.97 -8.73
N ALA A 11 -10.54 5.26 -7.62
CA ALA A 11 -9.93 5.84 -6.43
C ALA A 11 -8.52 6.36 -6.70
N PHE A 12 -7.67 5.54 -7.34
CA PHE A 12 -6.30 5.95 -7.66
C PHE A 12 -6.24 7.03 -8.74
N ASP A 13 -7.11 6.98 -9.75
CA ASP A 13 -7.21 8.03 -10.78
C ASP A 13 -7.62 9.38 -10.17
N CYS A 14 -8.58 9.38 -9.24
CA CYS A 14 -8.96 10.61 -8.54
C CYS A 14 -7.83 11.12 -7.65
N ALA A 15 -7.21 10.24 -6.85
CA ALA A 15 -6.10 10.63 -5.99
C ALA A 15 -4.91 11.22 -6.77
N ALA A 16 -4.61 10.68 -7.96
CA ALA A 16 -3.55 11.19 -8.83
C ALA A 16 -3.80 12.63 -9.33
N VAL A 17 -5.07 13.01 -9.50
CA VAL A 17 -5.47 14.37 -9.91
C VAL A 17 -5.56 15.31 -8.72
N ASP A 18 -6.13 14.84 -7.62
CA ASP A 18 -6.52 15.68 -6.50
C ASP A 18 -5.41 15.83 -5.44
N ASN A 19 -4.39 14.95 -5.44
CA ASN A 19 -3.23 15.02 -4.57
C ASN A 19 -1.90 14.81 -5.31
N LEU A 20 -1.27 15.92 -5.72
CA LEU A 20 0.05 15.91 -6.37
C LEU A 20 1.21 15.50 -5.45
N ASN A 21 0.98 15.48 -4.13
CA ASN A 21 1.96 15.10 -3.11
C ASN A 21 1.65 13.73 -2.48
N PHE A 22 0.84 12.89 -3.15
CA PHE A 22 0.37 11.61 -2.62
C PHE A 22 1.49 10.79 -1.96
N ASN A 23 2.63 10.63 -2.63
CA ASN A 23 3.75 9.84 -2.12
C ASN A 23 4.32 10.43 -0.82
N VAL A 24 4.51 11.75 -0.77
CA VAL A 24 5.01 12.45 0.41
C VAL A 24 4.03 12.27 1.57
N ASP A 25 2.73 12.41 1.32
CA ASP A 25 1.69 12.28 2.34
C ASP A 25 1.60 10.85 2.88
N VAL A 26 1.79 9.82 2.03
CA VAL A 26 1.87 8.42 2.46
C VAL A 26 3.03 8.22 3.42
N TYR A 27 4.24 8.65 3.06
CA TYR A 27 5.41 8.46 3.93
C TYR A 27 5.31 9.27 5.23
N GLN A 28 4.78 10.50 5.17
CA GLN A 28 4.53 11.27 6.39
C GLN A 28 3.50 10.59 7.30
N THR A 29 2.43 10.03 6.72
CA THR A 29 1.42 9.27 7.48
C THR A 29 2.02 8.00 8.07
N PHE A 30 2.86 7.29 7.31
CA PHE A 30 3.56 6.10 7.77
C PHE A 30 4.53 6.39 8.92
N TYR A 31 5.37 7.43 8.81
CA TYR A 31 6.33 7.79 9.87
C TYR A 31 5.63 8.28 11.15
N ARG A 32 4.44 8.88 11.04
CA ARG A 32 3.63 9.23 12.20
C ARG A 32 3.05 7.98 12.88
N ALA A 33 2.59 7.01 12.09
CA ALA A 33 1.98 5.78 12.60
C ALA A 33 3.01 4.81 13.19
N GLU A 34 4.19 4.72 12.59
CA GLU A 34 5.28 3.83 13.00
C GLU A 34 6.61 4.59 13.08
N PRO A 35 6.87 5.34 14.18
CA PRO A 35 8.07 6.17 14.30
C PRO A 35 9.38 5.39 14.23
N SER A 36 9.37 4.09 14.55
CA SER A 36 10.56 3.23 14.49
C SER A 36 11.10 3.03 13.06
N VAL A 37 10.25 3.24 12.05
CA VAL A 37 10.62 3.20 10.64
C VAL A 37 11.55 4.35 10.27
N ALA A 38 11.45 5.51 10.93
CA ALA A 38 12.22 6.69 10.56
C ALA A 38 13.74 6.43 10.58
N SER A 39 14.23 5.67 11.56
CA SER A 39 15.65 5.26 11.60
C SER A 39 16.01 4.26 10.51
N LEU A 40 15.11 3.35 10.16
CA LEU A 40 15.32 2.32 9.12
C LEU A 40 15.36 2.96 7.72
N MET A 41 14.56 4.00 7.52
CA MET A 41 14.43 4.72 6.25
C MET A 41 15.41 5.89 6.10
N ALA A 42 16.18 6.24 7.14
CA ALA A 42 17.06 7.41 7.16
C ALA A 42 18.12 7.43 6.04
N HIS A 43 18.48 6.25 5.51
CA HIS A 43 19.46 6.09 4.45
C HIS A 43 18.84 5.76 3.09
N ILE A 44 17.51 5.63 3.03
CA ILE A 44 16.78 5.32 1.81
C ILE A 44 16.41 6.63 1.13
N ASP A 45 16.96 6.86 -0.06
CA ASP A 45 16.64 8.04 -0.84
C ASP A 45 15.17 8.06 -1.31
N GLU A 46 14.69 9.26 -1.66
CA GLU A 46 13.31 9.48 -2.08
C GLU A 46 12.95 8.68 -3.36
N LEU A 47 13.92 8.43 -4.25
CA LEU A 47 13.67 7.67 -5.47
C LEU A 47 13.37 6.21 -5.15
N VAL A 48 14.08 5.60 -4.21
CA VAL A 48 13.81 4.23 -3.74
C VAL A 48 12.48 4.16 -3.00
N GLN A 49 12.16 5.16 -2.17
CA GLN A 49 10.85 5.29 -1.53
C GLN A 49 9.72 5.30 -2.57
N ASN A 50 9.81 6.17 -3.57
CA ASN A 50 8.80 6.26 -4.62
C ASN A 50 8.62 4.94 -5.41
N LYS A 51 9.69 4.16 -5.59
CA LYS A 51 9.61 2.82 -6.20
C LYS A 51 8.86 1.82 -5.31
N MET A 52 9.14 1.80 -4.01
CA MET A 52 8.42 0.91 -3.07
C MET A 52 6.92 1.22 -3.05
N LEU A 53 6.55 2.49 -2.98
CA LEU A 53 5.13 2.87 -3.02
C LEU A 53 4.48 2.52 -4.36
N SER A 54 5.19 2.77 -5.47
CA SER A 54 4.69 2.42 -6.81
C SER A 54 4.43 0.92 -6.94
N GLU A 55 5.26 0.09 -6.32
CA GLU A 55 5.08 -1.36 -6.29
C GLU A 55 3.84 -1.78 -5.47
N VAL A 56 3.61 -1.14 -4.32
CA VAL A 56 2.39 -1.38 -3.54
C VAL A 56 1.13 -0.94 -4.31
N ILE A 57 1.18 0.18 -5.03
CA ILE A 57 0.07 0.61 -5.89
C ILE A 57 -0.16 -0.39 -7.03
N ARG A 58 0.91 -0.90 -7.67
CA ARG A 58 0.82 -1.95 -8.70
C ARG A 58 0.11 -3.20 -8.16
N LEU A 59 0.49 -3.65 -6.98
CA LEU A 59 -0.16 -4.79 -6.31
C LEU A 59 -1.62 -4.50 -6.02
N LEU A 60 -1.94 -3.32 -5.48
CA LEU A 60 -3.32 -2.91 -5.20
C LEU A 60 -4.17 -2.80 -6.47
N LEU A 61 -3.59 -2.49 -7.62
CA LEU A 61 -4.28 -2.47 -8.91
C LEU A 61 -4.40 -3.86 -9.56
N ASN A 62 -3.68 -4.88 -9.08
CA ASN A 62 -3.83 -6.25 -9.58
C ASN A 62 -5.09 -6.92 -8.95
N PRO A 63 -6.11 -7.34 -9.72
CA PRO A 63 -7.26 -8.06 -9.16
C PRO A 63 -6.95 -9.49 -8.68
N ASN A 64 -5.79 -10.04 -9.06
CA ASN A 64 -5.43 -11.45 -8.89
C ASN A 64 -4.22 -11.65 -7.96
N ILE A 65 -4.04 -10.78 -6.96
CA ILE A 65 -2.89 -10.79 -6.01
C ILE A 65 -2.60 -12.21 -5.50
N GLU A 66 -3.62 -12.91 -5.00
CA GLU A 66 -3.47 -14.23 -4.38
C GLU A 66 -2.95 -15.29 -5.35
N SER A 67 -3.38 -15.26 -6.61
CA SER A 67 -2.99 -16.28 -7.59
C SER A 67 -1.72 -15.93 -8.37
N GLU A 68 -1.43 -14.65 -8.59
CA GLU A 68 -0.35 -14.20 -9.47
C GLU A 68 0.88 -13.68 -8.69
N GLU A 69 0.69 -13.12 -7.49
CA GLU A 69 1.73 -12.39 -6.76
C GLU A 69 2.25 -13.14 -5.54
N ALA A 70 1.65 -14.28 -5.15
CA ALA A 70 2.01 -14.99 -3.92
C ALA A 70 3.51 -15.32 -3.80
N GLY A 71 4.11 -15.84 -4.88
CA GLY A 71 5.54 -16.15 -4.91
C GLY A 71 6.43 -14.91 -4.80
N TYR A 72 6.02 -13.82 -5.45
CA TYR A 72 6.72 -12.53 -5.39
C TYR A 72 6.64 -11.91 -3.99
N LEU A 73 5.44 -11.85 -3.40
CA LEU A 73 5.22 -11.34 -2.05
C LEU A 73 6.01 -12.14 -1.00
N ASN A 74 6.07 -13.47 -1.13
CA ASN A 74 6.85 -14.30 -0.23
C ASN A 74 8.35 -13.95 -0.28
N PHE A 75 8.89 -13.75 -1.50
CA PHE A 75 10.27 -13.33 -1.69
C PHE A 75 10.53 -11.94 -1.10
N GLU A 76 9.68 -10.96 -1.39
CA GLU A 76 9.84 -9.59 -0.93
C GLU A 76 9.76 -9.48 0.59
N VAL A 77 8.75 -10.10 1.21
CA VAL A 77 8.55 -10.09 2.67
C VAL A 77 9.76 -10.70 3.38
N LYS A 78 10.24 -11.86 2.92
CA LYS A 78 11.44 -12.49 3.48
C LYS A 78 12.68 -11.63 3.32
N THR A 79 12.87 -11.03 2.15
CA THR A 79 14.01 -10.14 1.87
C THR A 79 13.99 -8.92 2.80
N HIS A 80 12.83 -8.30 2.99
CA HIS A 80 12.70 -7.12 3.85
C HIS A 80 12.91 -7.43 5.33
N ILE A 81 12.43 -8.58 5.81
CA ILE A 81 12.62 -8.99 7.21
C ILE A 81 14.08 -9.38 7.46
N GLN A 82 14.62 -10.26 6.62
CA GLN A 82 15.95 -10.85 6.84
C GLN A 82 17.09 -9.91 6.43
N GLY A 83 16.89 -9.16 5.35
CA GLY A 83 17.90 -8.28 4.78
C GLY A 83 17.88 -6.87 5.36
N TYR A 84 16.70 -6.36 5.70
CA TYR A 84 16.55 -4.95 6.10
C TYR A 84 16.02 -4.75 7.52
N GLY A 85 15.65 -5.82 8.24
CA GLY A 85 15.16 -5.73 9.62
C GLY A 85 13.76 -5.12 9.73
N VAL A 86 12.97 -5.14 8.66
CA VAL A 86 11.58 -4.71 8.68
C VAL A 86 10.77 -5.67 9.55
N SER A 87 9.91 -5.12 10.41
CA SER A 87 9.01 -5.93 11.23
C SER A 87 7.66 -6.16 10.54
N PRO A 88 6.93 -7.23 10.88
CA PRO A 88 5.56 -7.46 10.39
C PRO A 88 4.63 -6.24 10.55
N LEU A 89 4.73 -5.54 11.68
CA LEU A 89 3.90 -4.37 11.98
C LEU A 89 4.17 -3.19 11.03
N MET A 90 5.40 -3.07 10.50
CA MET A 90 5.75 -2.01 9.56
C MET A 90 5.03 -2.18 8.21
N PHE A 91 4.85 -3.42 7.73
CA PHE A 91 4.07 -3.67 6.51
C PHE A 91 2.60 -3.25 6.68
N LEU A 92 1.99 -3.67 7.80
CA LEU A 92 0.60 -3.33 8.10
C LEU A 92 0.41 -1.81 8.27
N SER A 93 1.36 -1.15 8.92
CA SER A 93 1.35 0.29 9.11
C SER A 93 1.54 1.05 7.79
N PHE A 94 2.37 0.54 6.87
CA PHE A 94 2.52 1.14 5.54
C PHE A 94 1.23 1.01 4.72
N ASN A 95 0.64 -0.20 4.66
CA ASN A 95 -0.64 -0.42 3.97
C ASN A 95 -1.73 0.49 4.52
N ARG A 96 -1.80 0.65 5.84
CA ARG A 96 -2.75 1.56 6.48
C ARG A 96 -2.50 3.01 6.07
N ALA A 97 -1.25 3.47 6.03
CA ALA A 97 -0.93 4.82 5.58
C ALA A 97 -1.35 5.06 4.12
N VAL A 98 -1.15 4.08 3.23
CA VAL A 98 -1.62 4.18 1.83
C VAL A 98 -3.15 4.27 1.79
N TYR A 99 -3.86 3.47 2.57
CA TYR A 99 -5.33 3.53 2.63
C TYR A 99 -5.84 4.90 3.11
N GLU A 100 -5.30 5.43 4.21
CA GLU A 100 -5.74 6.72 4.78
C GLU A 100 -5.49 7.88 3.82
N VAL A 101 -4.35 7.88 3.13
CA VAL A 101 -4.03 8.91 2.13
C VAL A 101 -4.87 8.74 0.86
N LEU A 102 -5.14 7.51 0.43
CA LEU A 102 -6.05 7.26 -0.70
C LEU A 102 -7.47 7.74 -0.41
N GLN A 103 -7.99 7.43 0.78
CA GLN A 103 -9.31 7.88 1.22
C GLN A 103 -9.45 9.41 1.22
N SER A 104 -8.46 10.10 1.77
CA SER A 104 -8.48 11.57 1.80
C SER A 104 -8.25 12.19 0.42
N SER A 105 -7.38 11.60 -0.41
CA SER A 105 -7.04 12.12 -1.73
C SER A 105 -8.16 11.91 -2.76
N ALA A 106 -8.96 10.85 -2.62
CA ALA A 106 -10.11 10.59 -3.48
C ALA A 106 -11.45 10.92 -2.81
N ALA A 107 -11.46 11.80 -1.80
CA ALA A 107 -12.62 12.12 -0.98
C ALA A 107 -13.85 12.57 -1.80
N ARG A 108 -13.66 13.18 -2.97
CA ARG A 108 -14.77 13.64 -3.83
C ARG A 108 -15.63 12.51 -4.40
N VAL A 109 -15.09 11.28 -4.49
CA VAL A 109 -15.78 10.08 -5.00
C VAL A 109 -15.94 9.00 -3.93
N TRP A 110 -15.54 9.27 -2.68
CA TRP A 110 -15.42 8.26 -1.63
C TRP A 110 -16.79 7.91 -1.01
N GLU A 111 -17.56 7.12 -1.74
CA GLU A 111 -18.87 6.60 -1.33
C GLU A 111 -18.78 5.16 -0.81
N ASP A 112 -19.86 4.64 -0.22
CA ASP A 112 -19.89 3.34 0.47
C ASP A 112 -19.40 2.18 -0.42
N ASP A 113 -19.84 2.11 -1.68
CA ASP A 113 -19.45 1.04 -2.60
C ASP A 113 -17.94 1.08 -2.92
N LEU A 114 -17.40 2.28 -3.14
CA LEU A 114 -15.97 2.48 -3.37
C LEU A 114 -15.18 2.11 -2.11
N ALA A 115 -15.61 2.59 -0.94
CA ALA A 115 -14.97 2.30 0.33
C ALA A 115 -14.91 0.79 0.60
N VAL A 116 -16.00 0.06 0.34
CA VAL A 116 -16.06 -1.40 0.47
C VAL A 116 -15.09 -2.08 -0.49
N ALA A 117 -15.06 -1.67 -1.77
CA ALA A 117 -14.14 -2.24 -2.76
C ALA A 117 -12.68 -2.03 -2.35
N VAL A 118 -12.31 -0.80 -1.96
CA VAL A 118 -10.96 -0.47 -1.50
C VAL A 118 -10.59 -1.26 -0.25
N THR A 119 -11.45 -1.29 0.77
CA THR A 119 -11.18 -2.05 1.99
C THR A 119 -10.97 -3.53 1.70
N ARG A 120 -11.75 -4.14 0.80
CA ARG A 120 -11.54 -5.55 0.39
C ARG A 120 -10.19 -5.75 -0.29
N ARG A 121 -9.79 -4.86 -1.20
CA ARG A 121 -8.49 -4.97 -1.89
C ARG A 121 -7.32 -4.88 -0.91
N PHE A 122 -7.39 -3.96 0.05
CA PHE A 122 -6.38 -3.85 1.10
C PHE A 122 -6.37 -5.05 2.05
N ALA A 123 -7.53 -5.64 2.33
CA ALA A 123 -7.62 -6.88 3.11
C ALA A 123 -6.90 -8.03 2.39
N VAL A 124 -7.16 -8.23 1.09
CA VAL A 124 -6.47 -9.23 0.26
C VAL A 124 -4.94 -9.06 0.31
N LEU A 125 -4.44 -7.83 0.14
CA LEU A 125 -3.00 -7.58 0.24
C LEU A 125 -2.46 -7.87 1.65
N SER A 126 -3.19 -7.49 2.69
CA SER A 126 -2.78 -7.71 4.08
C SER A 126 -2.78 -9.19 4.47
N ASP A 127 -3.74 -9.97 3.97
CA ASP A 127 -3.81 -11.42 4.15
C ASP A 127 -2.64 -12.10 3.43
N ALA A 128 -2.35 -11.71 2.18
CA ALA A 128 -1.21 -12.24 1.42
C ALA A 128 0.14 -11.93 2.09
N LEU A 129 0.30 -10.72 2.65
CA LEU A 129 1.48 -10.36 3.46
C LEU A 129 1.56 -11.22 4.73
N THR A 130 0.43 -11.47 5.39
CA THR A 130 0.38 -12.30 6.59
C THR A 130 0.73 -13.76 6.29
N GLU A 131 0.27 -14.29 5.16
CA GLU A 131 0.67 -15.63 4.71
C GLU A 131 2.17 -15.71 4.43
N ALA A 132 2.74 -14.69 3.78
CA ALA A 132 4.18 -14.61 3.50
C ALA A 132 5.05 -14.51 4.77
N LEU A 133 4.46 -14.14 5.91
CA LEU A 133 5.12 -14.07 7.22
C LEU A 133 5.18 -15.42 7.96
N THR A 134 4.42 -16.42 7.50
CA THR A 134 4.39 -17.78 8.08
C THR A 134 5.46 -18.70 7.49
#